data_AF-A0A3A8ZVG7-F1
#
_entry.id   AF-A0A3A8ZVG7-F1
#
_cell.length_a   1.000
_cell.length_b   1.000
_cell.length_c   1.000
_cell.angle_alpha   90.00
_cell.angle_beta   90.00
_cell.angle_gamma   90.00
#
_symmetry.space_group_name_H-M   'P 1'
#
loop_
_entity.id
_entity.type
_entity.pdbx_description
1 polymer ?
#
loop_
_entity_poly.entity_id
_entity_poly.type
_entity_poly.pdbx_seq_one_letter_code
_entity_poly.pdbx_strand_id
1 'polypeptide(L)'
;MAPVIEKIKAEICNYIILKEWIENGEFINTNVVIAVGTKFHAILVNFLFRGNGIKVYYTTELRGAYHYKKRVKWIVFDTRLKRKLPCSDFNLLFMPKL
;
A
#
# COMPACT_ATOMS: atom_id res chain seq x y z
N MET A 1 6.28 27.67 -7.08
CA MET A 1 7.35 26.81 -6.51
C MET A 1 7.14 25.40 -7.00
N ALA A 2 8.21 24.68 -7.35
CA ALA A 2 8.16 23.62 -8.35
C ALA A 2 7.36 22.37 -7.88
N PRO A 3 6.35 21.91 -8.66
CA PRO A 3 5.51 20.75 -8.33
C PRO A 3 6.29 19.43 -8.16
N VAL A 4 7.58 19.42 -8.51
CA VAL A 4 8.50 18.31 -8.27
C VAL A 4 8.87 18.18 -6.79
N ILE A 5 9.10 19.31 -6.09
CA ILE A 5 9.51 19.29 -4.67
C ILE A 5 8.38 18.76 -3.79
N GLU A 6 7.15 19.17 -4.07
CA GLU A 6 5.96 18.70 -3.35
C GLU A 6 5.74 17.19 -3.53
N LYS A 7 5.93 16.69 -4.77
CA LYS A 7 5.88 15.24 -5.04
C LYS A 7 6.94 14.48 -4.26
N ILE A 8 8.19 14.95 -4.26
CA ILE A 8 9.27 14.30 -3.50
C ILE A 8 8.93 14.25 -2.01
N LYS A 9 8.43 15.36 -1.43
CA LYS A 9 8.01 15.40 -0.02
C LYS A 9 6.90 14.38 0.28
N ALA A 10 5.89 14.30 -0.58
CA ALA A 10 4.80 13.34 -0.42
C ALA A 10 5.31 11.89 -0.43
N GLU A 11 6.24 11.55 -1.32
CA GLU A 11 6.82 10.21 -1.37
C GLU A 11 7.69 9.86 -0.16
N ILE A 12 8.45 10.83 0.37
CA ILE A 12 9.21 10.66 1.61
C ILE A 12 8.27 10.40 2.79
N CYS A 13 7.20 11.16 2.91
CA CYS A 13 6.21 10.95 3.96
C CYS A 13 5.50 9.60 3.82
N ASN A 14 5.15 9.18 2.59
CA ASN A 14 4.60 7.85 2.33
C ASN A 14 5.54 6.75 2.82
N TYR A 15 6.85 6.88 2.55
CA TYR A 15 7.87 5.96 3.03
C TYR A 15 7.90 5.85 4.56
N ILE A 16 7.91 6.98 5.26
CA ILE A 16 7.99 7.02 6.73
C ILE A 16 6.77 6.31 7.35
N ILE A 17 5.56 6.67 6.92
CA ILE A 17 4.31 6.08 7.44
C ILE A 17 4.29 4.56 7.24
N LEU A 18 4.68 4.09 6.06
CA LEU A 18 4.72 2.66 5.76
C LEU A 18 5.74 1.91 6.61
N LYS A 19 6.92 2.52 6.81
CA LYS A 19 7.95 1.95 7.69
C LYS A 19 7.45 1.84 9.13
N GLU A 20 6.80 2.88 9.65
CA GLU A 20 6.22 2.86 11.01
C GLU A 20 5.14 1.77 11.16
N TRP A 21 4.26 1.58 10.17
CA TRP A 21 3.30 0.47 10.21
C TRP A 21 3.99 -0.89 10.28
N ILE A 22 5.06 -1.09 9.50
CA ILE A 22 5.84 -2.34 9.52
C ILE A 22 6.48 -2.56 10.89
N GLU A 23 7.16 -1.55 11.43
CA GLU A 23 7.85 -1.62 12.72
C GLU A 23 6.88 -1.86 13.88
N ASN A 24 5.65 -1.33 13.80
CA ASN A 24 4.60 -1.55 14.80
C ASN A 24 3.83 -2.86 14.63
N GLY A 25 4.24 -3.74 13.71
CA GLY A 25 3.67 -5.09 13.58
C GLY A 25 2.34 -5.16 12.83
N GLU A 26 1.95 -4.11 12.09
CA GLU A 26 0.72 -4.07 11.28
C GLU A 26 0.64 -5.25 10.29
N PHE A 27 1.79 -5.83 9.93
CA PHE A 27 1.92 -6.92 8.96
C PHE A 27 2.33 -8.27 9.55
N ILE A 28 2.36 -8.44 10.89
CA ILE A 28 2.90 -9.64 11.58
C ILE A 28 2.28 -10.97 11.15
N ASN A 29 1.08 -10.94 10.57
CA ASN A 29 0.34 -12.11 10.09
C ASN A 29 -0.03 -12.00 8.59
N THR A 30 0.70 -11.21 7.82
CA THR A 30 0.41 -10.97 6.40
C THR A 30 1.31 -11.83 5.53
N ASN A 31 0.74 -12.60 4.61
CA ASN A 31 1.52 -13.35 3.62
C ASN A 31 1.71 -12.56 2.31
N VAL A 32 0.72 -11.72 1.99
CA VAL A 32 0.63 -11.00 0.72
C VAL A 32 0.22 -9.56 0.98
N VAL A 33 0.96 -8.63 0.38
CA VAL A 33 0.61 -7.22 0.33
C VAL A 33 0.24 -6.84 -1.10
N ILE A 34 -0.88 -6.15 -1.28
CA ILE A 34 -1.28 -5.59 -2.57
C ILE A 34 -1.22 -4.07 -2.49
N ALA A 35 -0.30 -3.47 -3.22
CA ALA A 35 -0.16 -2.02 -3.33
C ALA A 35 -1.03 -1.49 -4.48
N VAL A 36 -1.96 -0.59 -4.16
CA VAL A 36 -2.86 0.04 -5.11
C VAL A 36 -2.53 1.53 -5.25
N GLY A 37 -2.02 1.92 -6.41
CA GLY A 37 -1.58 3.29 -6.63
C GLY A 37 -0.76 3.45 -7.90
N THR A 38 0.32 4.22 -7.83
CA THR A 38 1.27 4.38 -8.93
C THR A 38 2.32 3.26 -8.91
N LYS A 39 3.03 3.07 -10.02
CA LYS A 39 4.17 2.15 -10.10
C LYS A 39 5.26 2.50 -9.09
N PHE A 40 5.44 3.80 -8.77
CA PHE A 40 6.42 4.24 -7.78
C PHE A 40 6.06 3.77 -6.37
N HIS A 41 4.78 3.91 -5.97
CA HIS A 41 4.31 3.38 -4.69
C HIS A 41 4.55 1.87 -4.56
N ALA A 42 4.36 1.11 -5.64
CA ALA A 42 4.66 -0.33 -5.65
C ALA A 42 6.14 -0.63 -5.44
N ILE A 43 7.03 0.13 -6.08
CA ILE A 43 8.48 -0.02 -5.88
C ILE A 43 8.83 0.24 -4.41
N LEU A 44 8.28 1.32 -3.83
CA LEU A 44 8.48 1.68 -2.44
C LEU A 44 8.02 0.58 -1.47
N VAL A 45 6.81 0.04 -1.66
CA VAL A 45 6.29 -1.06 -0.83
C VAL A 45 7.16 -2.31 -0.99
N ASN A 46 7.50 -2.69 -2.23
CA ASN A 46 8.34 -3.87 -2.47
C ASN A 46 9.73 -3.73 -1.85
N PHE A 47 10.30 -2.52 -1.86
CA PHE A 47 11.57 -2.23 -1.21
C PHE A 47 11.50 -2.42 0.31
N LEU A 48 10.47 -1.87 0.97
CA LEU A 48 10.28 -1.98 2.42
C LEU A 48 10.05 -3.41 2.91
N PHE A 49 9.42 -4.27 2.09
CA PHE A 49 9.17 -5.67 2.43
C PHE A 49 10.25 -6.63 1.92
N ARG A 50 11.32 -6.13 1.28
CA ARG A 50 12.39 -6.97 0.75
C ARG A 50 13.07 -7.73 1.89
N GLY A 51 13.04 -9.06 1.83
CA GLY A 51 13.63 -9.93 2.85
C GLY A 51 12.67 -10.37 3.96
N ASN A 52 11.46 -9.80 4.05
CA ASN A 52 10.49 -10.14 5.09
C ASN A 52 9.65 -11.40 4.75
N GLY A 53 9.91 -12.08 3.63
CA GLY A 53 9.14 -13.23 3.15
C GLY A 53 7.72 -12.89 2.66
N ILE A 54 7.32 -11.62 2.70
CA ILE A 54 6.02 -11.12 2.26
C ILE A 54 6.05 -10.92 0.75
N LYS A 55 5.04 -11.44 0.05
CA LYS A 55 4.90 -11.22 -1.41
C LYS A 55 4.16 -9.91 -1.66
N VAL A 56 4.75 -9.03 -2.46
CA VAL A 56 4.14 -7.75 -2.85
C VAL A 56 3.66 -7.81 -4.29
N TYR A 57 2.39 -7.45 -4.51
CA TYR A 57 1.80 -7.28 -5.84
C TYR A 57 1.37 -5.83 -6.06
N TYR A 58 1.30 -5.44 -7.32
CA TYR A 58 0.89 -4.10 -7.74
C TYR A 58 -0.33 -4.18 -8.65
N THR A 59 -1.28 -3.28 -8.42
CA THR A 59 -2.42 -3.03 -9.30
C THR A 59 -2.81 -1.56 -9.27
N THR A 60 -3.41 -1.06 -10.34
CA THR A 60 -4.05 0.27 -10.37
C THR A 60 -5.52 0.21 -9.98
N GLU A 61 -6.09 -0.99 -9.89
CA GLU A 61 -7.49 -1.22 -9.65
C GLU A 61 -7.70 -2.16 -8.47
N LEU A 62 -8.75 -1.89 -7.70
CA LEU A 62 -9.21 -2.79 -6.64
C LEU A 62 -10.03 -3.96 -7.17
N ARG A 63 -10.70 -3.78 -8.32
CA ARG A 63 -11.58 -4.79 -8.90
C ARG A 63 -10.76 -5.73 -9.78
N GLY A 64 -11.02 -7.03 -9.66
CA GLY A 64 -10.51 -8.06 -10.57
C GLY A 64 -9.35 -8.90 -10.07
N ALA A 65 -8.79 -8.61 -8.89
CA ALA A 65 -7.55 -9.25 -8.48
C ALA A 65 -7.67 -9.85 -7.06
N TYR A 66 -7.83 -11.17 -7.04
CA TYR A 66 -7.42 -12.06 -5.94
C TYR A 66 -8.39 -12.33 -4.79
N HIS A 67 -9.23 -13.35 -4.96
CA HIS A 67 -9.67 -14.22 -3.85
C HIS A 67 -8.50 -15.11 -3.39
N TYR A 68 -7.51 -14.52 -2.74
CA TYR A 68 -6.46 -15.33 -2.11
C TYR A 68 -7.02 -15.98 -0.85
N LYS A 69 -6.92 -17.32 -0.74
CA LYS A 69 -7.15 -18.08 0.51
C LYS A 69 -6.14 -17.73 1.63
N LYS A 70 -5.27 -16.74 1.42
CA LYS A 70 -4.16 -16.36 2.31
C LYS A 70 -4.48 -15.05 3.03
N ARG A 71 -3.77 -14.77 4.12
CA ARG A 71 -3.88 -13.49 4.83
C ARG A 71 -3.28 -12.38 3.96
N VAL A 72 -4.15 -11.57 3.35
CA VAL A 72 -3.79 -10.46 2.46
C VAL A 72 -4.06 -9.13 3.14
N LYS A 73 -3.15 -8.17 2.99
CA LYS A 73 -3.34 -6.78 3.40
C LYS A 73 -3.15 -5.87 2.18
N TRP A 74 -4.06 -4.93 2.00
CA TRP A 74 -4.02 -4.01 0.88
C TRP A 74 -3.59 -2.63 1.35
N ILE A 75 -2.75 -1.96 0.56
CA ILE A 75 -2.31 -0.59 0.82
C ILE A 75 -2.81 0.26 -0.34
N VAL A 76 -3.73 1.17 -0.04
CA VAL A 76 -4.40 2.00 -1.04
C VAL A 76 -3.91 3.44 -0.93
N PHE A 77 -3.22 3.90 -1.97
CA PHE A 77 -2.73 5.26 -2.08
C PHE A 77 -3.71 6.21 -2.80
N ASP A 78 -4.68 5.67 -3.55
CA ASP A 78 -5.67 6.50 -4.27
C ASP A 78 -6.97 6.68 -3.46
N THR A 79 -7.22 7.91 -3.03
CA THR A 79 -8.45 8.31 -2.34
C THR A 79 -9.73 8.18 -3.17
N ARG A 80 -9.65 8.19 -4.51
CA ARG A 80 -10.81 7.96 -5.39
C ARG A 80 -11.31 6.53 -5.28
N LEU A 81 -10.41 5.60 -5.01
CA LEU A 81 -10.72 4.20 -4.80
C LEU A 81 -11.36 3.95 -3.42
N LYS A 82 -11.05 4.76 -2.40
CA LYS A 82 -11.68 4.71 -1.06
C LYS A 82 -13.21 4.78 -1.10
N ARG A 83 -13.77 5.57 -2.02
CA ARG A 83 -15.23 5.76 -2.16
C ARG A 83 -15.97 4.56 -2.77
N LYS A 84 -15.25 3.59 -3.36
CA LYS A 84 -15.83 2.48 -4.13
C LYS A 84 -15.69 1.12 -3.44
N LEU A 85 -15.22 1.11 -2.20
CA LEU A 85 -14.85 -0.12 -1.47
C LEU A 85 -15.99 -0.63 -0.59
N PRO A 86 -16.44 -1.88 -0.77
CA PRO A 86 -17.26 -2.56 0.23
C PRO A 86 -16.39 -2.91 1.44
N CYS A 87 -16.78 -2.47 2.63
CA CYS A 87 -15.96 -2.52 3.85
C CYS A 87 -15.69 -3.92 4.44
N SER A 88 -16.17 -5.01 3.85
CA SER A 88 -16.32 -6.27 4.60
C SER A 88 -15.24 -7.34 4.41
N ASP A 89 -14.44 -7.33 3.33
CA ASP A 89 -13.73 -8.56 2.94
C ASP A 89 -12.19 -8.48 2.99
N PHE A 90 -11.62 -7.31 3.22
CA PHE A 90 -10.16 -7.11 3.16
C PHE A 90 -9.65 -6.22 4.30
N ASN A 91 -8.46 -6.55 4.82
CA ASN A 91 -7.73 -5.61 5.65
C ASN A 91 -7.12 -4.53 4.75
N LEU A 92 -7.71 -3.34 4.77
CA LEU A 92 -7.29 -2.20 3.96
C LEU A 92 -6.56 -1.17 4.82
N LEU A 93 -5.39 -0.75 4.37
CA LEU A 93 -4.68 0.42 4.87
C LEU A 93 -4.79 1.53 3.84
N PHE A 94 -5.34 2.67 4.26
CA PHE A 94 -5.40 3.86 3.42
C PHE A 94 -4.24 4.76 3.77
N MET A 95 -3.41 5.08 2.77
CA MET A 95 -2.44 6.13 2.94
C MET A 95 -3.17 7.48 2.98
N PRO A 96 -2.85 8.36 3.95
CA PRO A 96 -3.42 9.69 3.99
C PRO A 96 -3.02 10.44 2.71
N LYS A 97 -3.94 11.24 2.18
CA LYS A 97 -3.63 12.15 1.09
C LYS A 97 -2.86 13.33 1.68
N LEU A 98 -1.60 13.46 1.29
CA LEU A 98 -0.71 14.56 1.65
C LEU A 98 -0.86 15.71 0.65
#